data_AF-A0A9E3Q1T0-F1
#
_entry.id   AF-A0A9E3Q1T0-F1
#
_cell.length_a   1.000
_cell.length_b   1.000
_cell.length_c   1.000
_cell.angle_alpha   90.00
_cell.angle_beta   90.00
_cell.angle_gamma   90.00
#
_symmetry.space_group_name_H-M   'P 1'
#
loop_
_entity.id
_entity.type
_entity.pdbx_description
1 polymer ?
#
loop_
_entity_poly.entity_id
_entity_poly.type
_entity_poly.pdbx_seq_one_letter_code
_entity_poly.pdbx_strand_id
1 'polypeptide(L)'
;MGGDLDHSDFVDPDFQPGRRPAAPAVSAIGAPHSPRPPTREEIGHQVTATQQALAELKRRQEELERERTQLEEARRRRIEFEQGREEMMTHLTRGIGLLEESEQTVRREAEQLTRSLTDLRTAFEKVSAIREDSWSAEHYSTELARALATLENARMEWNSAQLKWPVLSGTPDAPGSHSSPLAADERARLVDGRSPAELARLGLALTWPVAVAILAVGILLALVMGRS
;
A
#
# COMPACT_ATOMS: atom_id res chain seq x y z
N MET A 1 1.76 21.38 -18.41
CA MET A 1 1.47 21.72 -19.82
C MET A 1 0.89 20.44 -20.43
N GLY A 2 -0.42 20.23 -20.43
CA GLY A 2 -1.42 21.09 -21.05
C GLY A 2 -1.58 20.63 -22.50
N GLY A 3 -2.02 19.38 -22.70
CA GLY A 3 -2.36 18.86 -24.01
C GLY A 3 -3.81 19.25 -24.29
N ASP A 4 -3.99 20.27 -25.10
CA ASP A 4 -5.29 20.70 -25.61
C ASP A 4 -6.00 19.52 -26.25
N LEU A 5 -7.13 19.12 -25.67
CA LEU A 5 -8.02 18.14 -26.27
C LEU A 5 -8.66 18.82 -27.48
N ASP A 6 -8.22 18.38 -28.65
CA ASP A 6 -8.74 18.76 -29.96
C ASP A 6 -10.26 18.58 -29.99
N HIS A 7 -10.98 19.70 -29.95
CA HIS A 7 -12.43 19.73 -29.87
C HIS A 7 -13.09 19.60 -31.25
N SER A 8 -12.35 19.14 -32.27
CA SER A 8 -12.70 19.33 -33.69
C SER A 8 -13.14 18.06 -34.43
N ASP A 9 -13.06 16.86 -33.83
CA ASP A 9 -13.18 15.60 -34.60
C ASP A 9 -14.58 14.93 -34.56
N PHE A 10 -15.63 15.70 -34.26
CA PHE A 10 -17.01 15.25 -34.44
C PHE A 10 -17.53 15.72 -35.81
N VAL A 11 -16.99 15.13 -36.88
CA VAL A 11 -17.56 15.25 -38.22
C VAL A 11 -18.60 14.15 -38.37
N ASP A 12 -19.86 14.50 -38.16
CA ASP A 12 -21.00 13.63 -38.45
C ASP A 12 -21.13 13.52 -39.99
N PRO A 13 -20.81 12.37 -40.62
CA PRO A 13 -20.75 12.26 -42.07
C PRO A 13 -22.11 12.37 -42.77
N ASP A 14 -23.22 12.51 -42.02
CA ASP A 14 -24.58 12.59 -42.55
C ASP A 14 -25.26 13.97 -42.42
N PHE A 15 -24.57 15.01 -41.93
CA PHE A 15 -25.16 16.35 -41.87
C PHE A 15 -25.03 17.09 -43.21
N GLN A 16 -26.07 17.04 -44.04
CA GLN A 16 -26.23 17.90 -45.23
C GLN A 16 -26.96 19.21 -44.87
N PRO A 17 -26.29 20.36 -44.72
CA PRO A 17 -26.97 21.63 -44.57
C PRO A 17 -27.51 22.09 -45.93
N GLY A 18 -28.83 22.12 -46.09
CA GLY A 18 -29.45 22.94 -47.14
C GLY A 18 -30.31 22.23 -48.18
N ARG A 19 -30.66 20.95 -48.04
CA ARG A 19 -31.75 20.38 -48.84
C ARG A 19 -33.06 20.47 -48.07
N ARG A 20 -33.72 21.63 -48.16
CA ARG A 20 -35.18 21.68 -47.94
C ARG A 20 -35.78 20.60 -48.85
N PRO A 21 -36.59 19.66 -48.33
CA PRO A 21 -37.29 18.74 -49.22
C PRO A 21 -38.11 19.61 -50.17
N ALA A 22 -37.81 19.52 -51.46
CA ALA A 22 -38.62 20.13 -52.48
C ALA A 22 -40.03 19.58 -52.30
N ALA A 23 -40.97 20.48 -52.01
CA ALA A 23 -42.38 20.16 -52.07
C ALA A 23 -42.67 19.51 -53.44
N PRO A 24 -43.42 18.41 -53.49
CA PRO A 24 -43.79 17.83 -54.77
C PRO A 24 -44.54 18.88 -55.59
N ALA A 25 -44.04 19.19 -56.78
CA ALA A 25 -44.75 19.99 -57.76
C ALA A 25 -46.01 19.23 -58.17
N VAL A 26 -47.15 19.63 -57.61
CA VAL A 26 -48.46 19.11 -58.02
C VAL A 26 -48.79 19.73 -59.37
N SER A 27 -48.61 18.94 -60.43
CA SER A 27 -49.19 19.22 -61.74
C SER A 27 -50.71 19.33 -61.61
N ALA A 28 -51.22 20.52 -61.87
CA ALA A 28 -52.64 20.72 -62.12
C ALA A 28 -52.98 20.16 -63.51
N ILE A 29 -53.79 19.10 -63.57
CA ILE A 29 -54.86 18.85 -64.56
C ILE A 29 -55.74 17.73 -63.96
N GLY A 30 -57.00 18.06 -63.63
CA GLY A 30 -58.02 17.05 -63.35
C GLY A 30 -59.00 17.38 -62.22
N ALA A 31 -60.09 18.07 -62.56
CA ALA A 31 -61.37 18.18 -61.83
C ALA A 31 -61.39 18.91 -60.46
N PRO A 32 -62.45 19.70 -60.18
CA PRO A 32 -62.65 20.30 -58.86
C PRO A 32 -63.17 19.22 -57.92
N HIS A 33 -62.28 18.49 -57.25
CA HIS A 33 -62.64 17.82 -56.01
C HIS A 33 -62.68 18.93 -54.94
N SER A 34 -63.87 19.45 -54.64
CA SER A 34 -64.12 19.98 -53.30
C SER A 34 -63.53 18.98 -52.29
N PRO A 35 -62.91 19.41 -51.19
CA PRO A 35 -62.47 18.49 -50.15
C PRO A 35 -63.72 17.80 -49.61
N ARG A 36 -64.03 16.62 -50.17
CA ARG A 36 -65.05 15.74 -49.63
C ARG A 36 -64.56 15.47 -48.21
N PRO A 37 -65.34 15.78 -47.17
CA PRO A 37 -64.94 15.42 -45.82
C PRO A 37 -64.63 13.92 -45.84
N PRO A 38 -63.46 13.51 -45.33
CA PRO A 38 -63.03 12.12 -45.40
C PRO A 38 -64.16 11.26 -44.87
N THR A 39 -64.48 10.20 -45.62
CA THR A 39 -65.59 9.34 -45.20
C THR A 39 -65.22 8.71 -43.87
N ARG A 40 -66.23 8.46 -43.01
CA ARG A 40 -66.01 7.95 -41.65
C ARG A 40 -65.12 6.69 -41.61
N GLU A 41 -65.19 5.88 -42.67
CA GLU A 41 -64.37 4.68 -42.87
C GLU A 41 -62.90 5.01 -43.18
N GLU A 42 -62.62 5.98 -44.06
CA GLU A 42 -61.25 6.42 -44.36
C GLU A 42 -60.55 7.01 -43.12
N ILE A 43 -61.27 7.80 -42.32
CA ILE A 43 -60.77 8.31 -41.03
C ILE A 43 -60.48 7.14 -40.09
N GLY A 44 -61.38 6.14 -40.03
CA GLY A 44 -61.19 4.93 -39.25
C GLY A 44 -59.92 4.18 -39.64
N HIS A 45 -59.71 3.94 -40.94
CA HIS A 45 -58.50 3.30 -41.44
C HIS A 45 -57.24 4.10 -41.10
N GLN A 46 -57.27 5.43 -41.27
CA GLN A 46 -56.12 6.30 -40.98
C GLN A 46 -55.78 6.32 -39.48
N VAL A 47 -56.79 6.31 -38.60
CA VAL A 47 -56.61 6.17 -37.15
C VAL A 47 -56.00 4.82 -36.79
N THR A 48 -56.46 3.72 -37.40
CA THR A 48 -55.86 2.40 -37.13
C THR A 48 -54.40 2.31 -37.61
N ALA A 49 -54.09 2.85 -38.81
CA ALA A 49 -52.74 2.85 -39.36
C ALA A 49 -51.78 3.69 -38.50
N THR A 50 -52.23 4.87 -38.02
CA THR A 50 -51.42 5.70 -37.12
C THR A 50 -51.24 5.06 -35.75
N GLN A 51 -52.25 4.38 -35.19
CA GLN A 51 -52.10 3.61 -33.95
C GLN A 51 -51.10 2.46 -34.09
N GLN A 52 -51.12 1.74 -35.22
CA GLN A 52 -50.15 0.68 -35.51
C GLN A 52 -48.73 1.24 -35.64
N ALA A 53 -48.54 2.33 -36.40
CA ALA A 53 -47.25 2.99 -36.53
C ALA A 53 -46.72 3.48 -35.17
N LEU A 54 -47.60 3.98 -34.30
CA LEU A 54 -47.24 4.44 -32.96
C LEU A 54 -46.82 3.27 -32.05
N ALA A 55 -47.49 2.12 -32.17
CA ALA A 55 -47.10 0.90 -31.46
C ALA A 55 -45.74 0.37 -31.92
N GLU A 56 -45.47 0.37 -33.24
CA GLU A 56 -44.18 -0.02 -33.79
C GLU A 56 -43.06 0.93 -33.35
N LEU A 57 -43.32 2.24 -33.36
CA LEU A 57 -42.36 3.25 -32.89
C LEU A 57 -42.03 3.06 -31.41
N LYS A 58 -43.04 2.79 -30.57
CA LYS A 58 -42.84 2.50 -29.14
C LYS A 58 -42.00 1.25 -28.93
N ARG A 59 -42.24 0.18 -29.70
CA ARG A 59 -41.44 -1.04 -29.62
C ARG A 59 -39.97 -0.78 -29.97
N ARG A 60 -39.71 -0.02 -31.03
CA ARG A 60 -38.35 0.40 -31.41
C ARG A 60 -37.69 1.26 -30.34
N GLN A 61 -38.45 2.16 -29.71
CA GLN A 61 -37.95 2.97 -28.60
C GLN A 61 -37.51 2.09 -27.41
N GLU A 62 -38.33 1.13 -27.01
CA GLU A 62 -37.97 0.21 -25.93
C GLU A 62 -36.72 -0.63 -26.25
N GLU A 63 -36.57 -1.08 -27.51
CA GLU A 63 -35.36 -1.80 -27.96
C GLU A 63 -34.13 -0.89 -27.85
N LEU A 64 -34.21 0.36 -28.32
CA LEU A 64 -33.14 1.36 -28.18
C LEU A 64 -32.81 1.69 -26.72
N GLU A 65 -33.80 1.78 -25.83
CA GLU A 65 -33.57 2.02 -24.41
C GLU A 65 -32.86 0.83 -23.74
N ARG A 66 -33.19 -0.40 -24.14
CA ARG A 66 -32.47 -1.62 -23.69
C ARG A 66 -31.03 -1.66 -24.21
N GLU A 67 -30.78 -1.25 -25.45
CA GLU A 67 -29.42 -1.17 -25.99
C GLU A 67 -28.60 -0.07 -25.29
N ARG A 68 -29.21 1.10 -25.08
CA ARG A 68 -28.63 2.21 -24.31
C ARG A 68 -28.17 1.78 -22.92
N THR A 69 -29.07 1.15 -22.17
CA THR A 69 -28.75 0.69 -20.80
C THR A 69 -27.61 -0.32 -20.79
N GLN A 70 -27.56 -1.25 -21.76
CA GLN A 70 -26.45 -2.19 -21.91
C GLN A 70 -25.13 -1.51 -22.24
N LEU A 71 -25.13 -0.52 -23.15
CA LEU A 71 -23.93 0.24 -23.51
C LEU A 71 -23.44 1.11 -22.35
N GLU A 72 -24.34 1.74 -21.61
CA GLU A 72 -24.00 2.52 -20.42
C GLU A 72 -23.39 1.63 -19.33
N GLU A 73 -23.96 0.45 -19.10
CA GLU A 73 -23.40 -0.50 -18.13
C GLU A 73 -22.04 -1.04 -18.58
N ALA A 74 -21.87 -1.38 -19.86
CA ALA A 74 -20.59 -1.79 -20.41
C ALA A 74 -19.53 -0.68 -20.28
N ARG A 75 -19.91 0.58 -20.54
CA ARG A 75 -19.04 1.75 -20.36
C ARG A 75 -18.63 1.90 -18.90
N ARG A 76 -19.57 1.76 -17.96
CA ARG A 76 -19.29 1.82 -16.53
C ARG A 76 -18.28 0.74 -16.11
N ARG A 77 -18.54 -0.53 -16.47
CA ARG A 77 -17.63 -1.64 -16.14
C ARG A 77 -16.24 -1.44 -16.74
N ARG A 78 -16.15 -0.84 -17.93
CA ARG A 78 -14.87 -0.54 -18.58
C ARG A 78 -14.06 0.49 -17.79
N ILE A 79 -14.70 1.54 -17.30
CA ILE A 79 -14.05 2.56 -16.46
C ILE A 79 -13.56 1.94 -15.15
N GLU A 80 -14.41 1.15 -14.47
CA GLU A 80 -14.05 0.44 -13.24
C GLU A 80 -12.85 -0.50 -13.45
N PHE A 81 -12.83 -1.23 -14.59
CA PHE A 81 -11.71 -2.09 -14.95
C PHE A 81 -10.42 -1.31 -15.22
N GLU A 82 -10.49 -0.22 -15.98
CA GLU A 82 -9.31 0.60 -16.29
C GLU A 82 -8.72 1.22 -15.02
N GLN A 83 -9.57 1.76 -14.16
CA GLN A 83 -9.15 2.29 -12.85
C GLN A 83 -8.53 1.20 -11.98
N GLY A 84 -9.21 0.05 -11.83
CA GLY A 84 -8.70 -1.06 -11.02
C GLY A 84 -7.39 -1.63 -11.56
N ARG A 85 -7.20 -1.64 -12.88
CA ARG A 85 -5.95 -2.06 -13.51
C ARG A 85 -4.81 -1.10 -13.20
N GLU A 86 -5.03 0.20 -13.30
CA GLU A 86 -4.01 1.23 -12.99
C GLU A 86 -3.63 1.24 -11.51
N GLU A 87 -4.63 1.12 -10.63
CA GLU A 87 -4.43 0.97 -9.19
C GLU A 87 -3.59 -0.27 -8.90
N MET A 88 -3.99 -1.44 -9.42
CA MET A 88 -3.27 -2.69 -9.20
C MET A 88 -1.85 -2.66 -9.76
N MET A 89 -1.65 -2.07 -10.96
CA MET A 89 -0.32 -1.91 -11.54
C MET A 89 0.59 -1.09 -10.62
N THR A 90 0.07 0.00 -10.04
CA THR A 90 0.82 0.84 -9.10
C THR A 90 1.16 0.08 -7.83
N HIS A 91 0.19 -0.64 -7.25
CA HIS A 91 0.40 -1.43 -6.02
C HIS A 91 1.40 -2.56 -6.23
N LEU A 92 1.28 -3.32 -7.32
CA LEU A 92 2.18 -4.40 -7.64
C LEU A 92 3.60 -3.88 -7.90
N THR A 93 3.75 -2.80 -8.68
CA THR A 93 5.06 -2.20 -8.95
C THR A 93 5.75 -1.76 -7.65
N ARG A 94 5.03 -1.09 -6.76
CA ARG A 94 5.56 -0.68 -5.46
C ARG A 94 5.89 -1.89 -4.57
N GLY A 95 4.97 -2.86 -4.51
CA GLY A 95 5.13 -4.06 -3.68
C GLY A 95 6.33 -4.91 -4.10
N ILE A 96 6.55 -5.07 -5.41
CA ILE A 96 7.73 -5.75 -5.97
C ILE A 96 9.00 -5.03 -5.52
N GLY A 97 9.07 -3.70 -5.69
CA GLY A 97 10.26 -2.94 -5.29
C GLY A 97 10.59 -3.06 -3.79
N LEU A 98 9.58 -3.02 -2.92
CA LEU A 98 9.77 -3.21 -1.47
C LEU A 98 10.25 -4.63 -1.13
N LEU A 99 9.72 -5.65 -1.81
CA LEU A 99 10.15 -7.03 -1.60
C LEU A 99 11.59 -7.23 -2.06
N GLU A 100 11.97 -6.70 -3.22
CA GLU A 100 13.34 -6.76 -3.74
C GLU A 100 14.34 -6.06 -2.79
N GLU A 101 13.98 -4.91 -2.22
CA GLU A 101 14.81 -4.22 -1.22
C GLU A 101 14.96 -5.04 0.05
N SER A 102 13.85 -5.64 0.54
CA SER A 102 13.87 -6.52 1.71
C SER A 102 14.74 -7.76 1.47
N GLU A 103 14.64 -8.36 0.28
CA GLU A 103 15.41 -9.53 -0.11
C GLU A 103 16.91 -9.20 -0.13
N GLN A 104 17.30 -8.07 -0.73
CA GLN A 104 18.68 -7.62 -0.73
C GLN A 104 19.20 -7.36 0.68
N THR A 105 18.37 -6.77 1.54
CA THR A 105 18.72 -6.51 2.94
C THR A 105 18.98 -7.82 3.69
N VAL A 106 18.05 -8.77 3.60
CA VAL A 106 18.19 -10.10 4.21
C VAL A 106 19.42 -10.85 3.68
N ARG A 107 19.70 -10.77 2.37
CA ARG A 107 20.90 -11.38 1.78
C ARG A 107 22.19 -10.77 2.36
N ARG A 108 22.27 -9.44 2.46
CA ARG A 108 23.42 -8.75 3.08
C ARG A 108 23.57 -9.11 4.55
N GLU A 109 22.48 -9.18 5.31
CA GLU A 109 22.49 -9.62 6.70
C GLU A 109 22.97 -11.08 6.84
N ALA A 110 22.52 -11.98 5.97
CA ALA A 110 22.96 -13.38 5.96
C ALA A 110 24.46 -13.52 5.65
N GLU A 111 24.99 -12.72 4.71
CA GLU A 111 26.44 -12.66 4.46
C GLU A 111 27.20 -12.18 5.69
N GLN A 112 26.70 -11.14 6.37
CA GLN A 112 27.30 -10.64 7.59
C GLN A 112 27.26 -11.67 8.73
N LEU A 113 26.17 -12.41 8.87
CA LEU A 113 26.02 -13.50 9.84
C LEU A 113 27.05 -14.60 9.55
N THR A 114 27.21 -14.96 8.28
CA THR A 114 28.20 -15.97 7.85
C THR A 114 29.62 -15.55 8.19
N ARG A 115 29.96 -14.26 8.02
CA ARG A 115 31.27 -13.70 8.43
C ARG A 115 31.48 -13.83 9.94
N SER A 116 30.54 -13.32 10.75
CA SER A 116 30.63 -13.43 12.22
C SER A 116 30.72 -14.88 12.70
N LEU A 117 29.99 -15.80 12.06
CA LEU A 117 30.06 -17.22 12.37
C LEU A 117 31.44 -17.81 12.07
N THR A 118 32.07 -17.39 10.96
CA THR A 118 33.44 -17.80 10.61
C THR A 118 34.46 -17.23 11.61
N ASP A 119 34.31 -15.97 12.01
CA ASP A 119 35.18 -15.33 13.00
C ASP A 119 35.09 -16.03 14.36
N LEU A 120 33.87 -16.34 14.82
CA LEU A 120 33.62 -17.09 16.05
C LEU A 120 34.21 -18.50 16.01
N ARG A 121 34.06 -19.23 14.89
CA ARG A 121 34.68 -20.55 14.72
C ARG A 121 36.20 -20.46 14.77
N THR A 122 36.78 -19.48 14.12
CA THR A 122 38.24 -19.24 14.13
C THR A 122 38.73 -18.92 15.54
N ALA A 123 38.01 -18.08 16.29
CA ALA A 123 38.33 -17.79 17.68
C ALA A 123 38.25 -19.04 18.57
N PHE A 124 37.21 -19.87 18.38
CA PHE A 124 37.06 -21.13 19.08
C PHE A 124 38.20 -22.12 18.77
N GLU A 125 38.60 -22.26 17.51
CA GLU A 125 39.73 -23.11 17.11
C GLU A 125 41.03 -22.65 17.79
N LYS A 126 41.30 -21.34 17.82
CA LYS A 126 42.49 -20.79 18.50
C LYS A 126 42.49 -21.08 20.00
N VAL A 127 41.35 -20.92 20.67
CA VAL A 127 41.22 -21.19 22.11
C VAL A 127 41.36 -22.68 22.40
N SER A 128 40.71 -23.54 21.61
CA SER A 128 40.79 -25.00 21.78
C SER A 128 42.16 -25.59 21.44
N ALA A 129 42.97 -24.90 20.64
CA ALA A 129 44.35 -25.28 20.34
C ALA A 129 45.35 -24.99 21.47
N ILE A 130 44.94 -24.26 22.52
CA ILE A 130 45.80 -23.99 23.68
C ILE A 130 46.05 -25.31 24.43
N ARG A 131 47.32 -25.69 24.57
CA ARG A 131 47.75 -26.93 25.25
C ARG A 131 48.77 -26.61 26.34
N GLU A 132 48.27 -26.40 27.55
CA GLU A 132 49.08 -26.08 28.73
C GLU A 132 50.12 -27.18 29.05
N ASP A 133 49.76 -28.44 28.81
CA ASP A 133 50.64 -29.62 29.04
C ASP A 133 51.93 -29.59 28.22
N SER A 134 51.99 -28.78 27.15
CA SER A 134 53.17 -28.66 26.29
C SER A 134 54.16 -27.59 26.74
N TRP A 135 53.82 -26.81 27.77
CA TRP A 135 54.63 -25.68 28.21
C TRP A 135 55.80 -26.12 29.10
N SER A 136 57.00 -25.60 28.82
CA SER A 136 58.18 -25.79 29.68
C SER A 136 58.35 -24.63 30.65
N ALA A 137 59.06 -24.86 31.76
CA ALA A 137 59.36 -23.82 32.74
C ALA A 137 60.13 -22.62 32.13
N GLU A 138 60.95 -22.88 31.10
CA GLU A 138 61.74 -21.86 30.39
C GLU A 138 60.88 -20.88 29.58
N HIS A 139 59.75 -21.35 29.03
CA HIS A 139 58.88 -20.53 28.17
C HIS A 139 57.51 -20.24 28.77
N TYR A 140 57.25 -20.69 30.00
CA TYR A 140 55.96 -20.60 30.67
C TYR A 140 55.37 -19.18 30.66
N SER A 141 56.16 -18.17 31.02
CA SER A 141 55.69 -16.78 31.07
C SER A 141 55.27 -16.24 29.70
N THR A 142 55.96 -16.64 28.63
CA THR A 142 55.68 -16.20 27.26
C THR A 142 54.48 -16.94 26.68
N GLU A 143 54.37 -18.26 26.88
CA GLU A 143 53.23 -19.04 26.45
C GLU A 143 51.95 -18.65 27.20
N LEU A 144 52.03 -18.39 28.51
CA LEU A 144 50.92 -17.87 29.30
C LEU A 144 50.45 -16.50 28.78
N ALA A 145 51.37 -15.58 28.50
CA ALA A 145 51.02 -14.27 27.94
C ALA A 145 50.33 -14.41 26.56
N ARG A 146 50.81 -15.33 25.71
CA ARG A 146 50.19 -15.62 24.41
C ARG A 146 48.80 -16.25 24.54
N ALA A 147 48.63 -17.18 25.47
CA ALA A 147 47.34 -17.81 25.76
C ALA A 147 46.31 -16.78 26.26
N LEU A 148 46.72 -15.91 27.20
CA LEU A 148 45.88 -14.81 27.69
C LEU A 148 45.48 -13.84 26.58
N ALA A 149 46.42 -13.47 25.69
CA ALA A 149 46.12 -12.64 24.53
C ALA A 149 45.12 -13.32 23.57
N THR A 150 45.24 -14.64 23.38
CA THR A 150 44.31 -15.43 22.57
C THR A 150 42.91 -15.45 23.17
N LEU A 151 42.80 -15.64 24.48
CA LEU A 151 41.53 -15.59 25.21
C LEU A 151 40.87 -14.21 25.13
N GLU A 152 41.65 -13.14 25.30
CA GLU A 152 41.12 -11.78 25.22
C GLU A 152 40.61 -11.45 23.82
N ASN A 153 41.35 -11.84 22.77
CA ASN A 153 40.88 -11.68 21.39
C ASN A 153 39.57 -12.43 21.16
N ALA A 154 39.46 -13.69 21.63
CA ALA A 154 38.22 -14.46 21.51
C ALA A 154 37.05 -13.82 22.25
N ARG A 155 37.30 -13.21 23.43
CA ARG A 155 36.29 -12.47 24.19
C ARG A 155 35.81 -11.22 23.43
N MET A 156 36.71 -10.50 22.78
CA MET A 156 36.36 -9.35 21.94
C MET A 156 35.46 -9.78 20.77
N GLU A 157 35.78 -10.87 20.06
CA GLU A 157 34.95 -11.40 18.97
C GLU A 157 33.57 -11.87 19.46
N TRP A 158 33.50 -12.51 20.62
CA TRP A 158 32.23 -12.91 21.21
C TRP A 158 31.35 -11.70 21.56
N ASN A 159 31.93 -10.68 22.19
CA ASN A 159 31.19 -9.48 22.60
C ASN A 159 30.72 -8.68 21.38
N SER A 160 31.55 -8.55 20.34
CA SER A 160 31.17 -7.86 19.10
C SER A 160 30.03 -8.61 18.40
N ALA A 161 30.06 -9.94 18.38
CA ALA A 161 29.00 -10.77 17.84
C ALA A 161 27.70 -10.65 18.64
N GLN A 162 27.74 -10.65 19.98
CA GLN A 162 26.54 -10.47 20.81
C GLN A 162 25.86 -9.12 20.59
N LEU A 163 26.64 -8.05 20.45
CA LEU A 163 26.10 -6.71 20.19
C LEU A 163 25.39 -6.66 18.84
N LYS A 164 25.93 -7.37 17.84
CA LYS A 164 25.39 -7.40 16.48
C LYS A 164 24.22 -8.38 16.31
N TRP A 165 24.25 -9.50 17.02
CA TRP A 165 23.32 -10.62 16.84
C TRP A 165 22.57 -10.90 18.15
N PRO A 166 21.38 -10.30 18.35
CA PRO A 166 20.59 -10.44 19.58
C PRO A 166 20.27 -11.89 19.97
N VAL A 167 20.23 -12.80 18.99
CA VAL A 167 20.05 -14.25 19.20
C VAL A 167 21.11 -14.85 20.14
N LEU A 168 22.31 -14.28 20.20
CA LEU A 168 23.40 -14.72 21.08
C LEU A 168 23.26 -14.20 22.52
N SER A 169 22.39 -13.21 22.74
CA SER A 169 22.15 -12.58 24.05
C SER A 169 21.01 -13.24 24.84
N GLY A 170 20.35 -14.26 24.26
CA GLY A 170 19.38 -15.09 24.96
C GLY A 170 18.00 -14.45 25.19
N THR A 171 17.72 -13.28 24.61
CA THR A 171 16.34 -12.79 24.54
C THR A 171 15.64 -13.54 23.42
N PRO A 172 14.61 -14.35 23.71
CA PRO A 172 13.85 -15.05 22.67
C PRO A 172 13.00 -14.01 21.95
N ASP A 173 13.54 -13.40 20.89
CA ASP A 173 12.68 -12.84 19.87
C ASP A 173 12.12 -14.02 19.08
N ALA A 174 10.80 -14.19 19.14
CA ALA A 174 10.09 -15.22 18.41
C ALA A 174 10.45 -15.11 16.91
N PRO A 175 10.51 -16.23 16.16
CA PRO A 175 10.81 -16.21 14.74
C PRO A 175 9.67 -15.46 14.03
N GLY A 176 9.93 -14.21 13.63
CA GLY A 176 8.92 -13.34 13.03
C GLY A 176 9.11 -11.84 13.26
N SER A 177 10.02 -11.41 14.15
CA SER A 177 10.36 -9.99 14.31
C SER A 177 11.24 -9.46 13.16
N HIS A 178 10.77 -9.58 11.92
CA HIS A 178 10.83 -8.40 11.07
C HIS A 178 9.97 -7.38 11.79
N SER A 179 10.51 -6.19 12.08
CA SER A 179 9.70 -5.03 12.42
C SER A 179 8.71 -4.81 11.28
N SER A 180 7.57 -5.50 11.36
CA SER A 180 6.52 -5.41 10.37
C SER A 180 6.09 -3.95 10.35
N PRO A 181 6.09 -3.28 9.19
CA PRO A 181 5.57 -1.92 9.10
C PRO A 181 4.13 -1.86 9.60
N LEU A 182 3.40 -2.97 9.64
CA LEU A 182 2.07 -3.09 10.24
C LEU A 182 2.07 -2.91 11.77
N ALA A 183 3.07 -3.42 12.50
CA ALA A 183 3.17 -3.26 13.95
C ALA A 183 3.65 -1.85 14.34
N ALA A 184 4.48 -1.23 13.49
CA ALA A 184 4.80 0.19 13.60
C ALA A 184 3.58 1.07 13.31
N ASP A 185 2.75 0.70 12.32
CA ASP A 185 1.51 1.38 11.97
C ASP A 185 0.43 1.20 13.05
N GLU A 186 0.34 0.04 13.71
CA GLU A 186 -0.53 -0.16 14.88
C GLU A 186 -0.08 0.67 16.10
N ARG A 187 1.23 0.77 16.36
CA ARG A 187 1.77 1.65 17.41
C ARG A 187 1.56 3.12 17.07
N ALA A 188 1.72 3.50 15.81
CA ALA A 188 1.45 4.84 15.32
C ALA A 188 -0.04 5.17 15.43
N ARG A 189 -0.95 4.28 15.04
CA ARG A 189 -2.41 4.42 15.20
C ARG A 189 -2.89 4.40 16.65
N LEU A 190 -2.15 3.76 17.56
CA LEU A 190 -2.44 3.83 19.00
C LEU A 190 -2.16 5.22 19.60
N VAL A 191 -1.22 5.95 18.97
CA VAL A 191 -0.81 7.31 19.34
C VAL A 191 -1.61 8.35 18.55
N ASP A 192 -1.94 8.05 17.30
CA ASP A 192 -2.70 8.90 16.37
C ASP A 192 -4.19 8.86 16.76
N GLY A 193 -4.60 9.82 17.58
CA GLY A 193 -5.95 9.91 18.16
C GLY A 193 -5.97 10.16 19.67
N ARG A 194 -4.82 10.04 20.36
CA ARG A 194 -4.67 10.42 21.76
C ARG A 194 -4.26 11.89 21.85
N SER A 195 -4.98 12.69 22.64
CA SER A 195 -4.60 14.09 22.85
C SER A 195 -3.22 14.19 23.55
N PRO A 196 -2.41 15.22 23.25
CA PRO A 196 -1.10 15.40 23.89
C PRO A 196 -1.20 15.50 25.42
N ALA A 197 -2.35 15.94 25.94
CA ALA A 197 -2.62 15.98 27.38
C ALA A 197 -2.83 14.58 28.01
N GLU A 198 -3.39 13.62 27.27
CA GLU A 198 -3.54 12.24 27.74
C GLU A 198 -2.21 11.49 27.75
N LEU A 199 -1.38 11.71 26.72
CA LEU A 199 -0.03 11.16 26.65
C LEU A 199 0.86 11.72 27.79
N ALA A 200 0.73 13.01 28.09
CA ALA A 200 1.42 13.62 29.23
C ALA A 200 0.94 13.06 30.58
N ARG A 201 -0.38 12.81 30.75
CA ARG A 201 -0.92 12.19 31.97
C ARG A 201 -0.44 10.75 32.15
N LEU A 202 -0.32 9.98 31.07
CA LEU A 202 0.19 8.61 31.12
C LEU A 202 1.67 8.58 31.49
N GLY A 203 2.48 9.48 30.91
CA GLY A 203 3.89 9.65 31.26
C GLY A 203 4.10 10.10 32.70
N LEU A 204 3.23 10.99 33.20
CA LEU A 204 3.28 11.46 34.59
C LEU A 204 2.86 10.36 35.58
N ALA A 205 1.82 9.59 35.27
CA ALA A 205 1.39 8.47 36.12
C ALA A 205 2.46 7.37 36.20
N LEU A 206 3.19 7.12 35.10
CA LEU A 206 4.24 6.10 35.05
C LEU A 206 5.51 6.51 35.81
N THR A 207 5.84 7.81 35.83
CA THR A 207 7.05 8.34 36.49
C THR A 207 6.82 8.84 37.91
N TRP A 208 5.56 8.95 38.34
CA TRP A 208 5.16 9.38 39.69
C TRP A 208 5.82 8.59 40.84
N PRO A 209 5.92 7.25 40.82
CA PRO A 209 6.54 6.50 41.92
C PRO A 209 8.03 6.80 42.08
N VAL A 210 8.74 7.03 40.97
CA VAL A 210 10.18 7.34 40.97
C VAL A 210 10.42 8.76 41.48
N ALA A 211 9.59 9.71 41.07
CA ALA A 211 9.66 11.09 41.57
C ALA A 211 9.45 11.16 43.09
N VAL A 212 8.47 10.41 43.63
CA VAL A 212 8.23 10.32 45.08
C VAL A 212 9.42 9.68 45.80
N ALA A 213 10.02 8.63 45.24
CA ALA A 213 11.19 7.97 45.84
C ALA A 213 12.40 8.92 45.91
N ILE A 214 12.69 9.67 44.84
CA ILE A 214 13.79 10.65 44.80
C ILE A 214 13.55 11.77 45.82
N LEU A 215 12.31 12.26 45.91
CA LEU A 215 11.96 13.33 46.85
C LEU A 215 12.07 12.86 48.31
N ALA A 216 11.66 11.63 48.62
CA ALA A 216 11.82 11.03 49.94
C ALA A 216 13.30 10.87 50.35
N VAL A 217 14.16 10.44 49.42
CA VAL A 217 15.61 10.35 49.63
C VAL A 217 16.23 11.73 49.86
N GLY A 218 15.83 12.74 49.08
CA GLY A 218 16.29 14.12 49.26
C GLY A 218 15.92 14.71 50.62
N ILE A 219 14.70 14.47 51.10
CA ILE A 219 14.26 14.91 52.44
C ILE A 219 15.06 14.20 53.54
N LEU A 220 15.31 12.89 53.38
CA LEU A 220 16.09 12.12 54.35
C LEU A 220 17.53 12.67 54.46
N LEU A 221 18.17 12.99 53.32
CA LEU A 221 19.50 13.59 53.29
C LEU A 221 19.53 14.98 53.95
N ALA A 222 18.52 15.82 53.68
CA ALA A 222 18.41 17.14 54.29
C ALA A 222 18.21 17.06 55.81
N LEU A 223 17.43 16.10 56.31
CA LEU A 223 17.24 15.87 57.75
C LEU A 223 18.49 15.33 58.44
N VAL A 224 19.28 14.51 57.76
CA VAL A 224 20.56 14.00 58.28
C VAL A 224 21.59 15.13 58.37
N MET A 225 21.71 15.97 57.34
CA MET A 225 22.62 17.12 57.32
C MET A 225 22.19 18.27 58.24
N GLY A 226 20.90 18.42 58.53
CA GLY A 226 20.40 19.42 59.48
C GLY A 226 20.51 19.00 60.95
N ARG A 227 20.90 17.75 61.24
CA ARG A 227 21.06 17.21 62.61
C ARG A 227 22.52 17.03 63.03
N SER A 228 23.46 17.26 62.12
CA SER A 228 24.92 17.30 62.33
C SER A 228 25.41 18.73 62.49
#